data_AF-A0A2S7UY63-F1
#
_entry.id   AF-A0A2S7UY63-F1
#
_cell.length_a   1.000
_cell.length_b   1.000
_cell.length_c   1.000
_cell.angle_alpha   90.00
_cell.angle_beta   90.00
_cell.angle_gamma   90.00
#
_symmetry.space_group_name_H-M   'P 1'
#
loop_
_entity.id
_entity.type
_entity.pdbx_description
1 polymer ?
#
loop_
_entity_poly.entity_id
_entity_poly.type
_entity_poly.pdbx_seq_one_letter_code
_entity_poly.pdbx_strand_id
1 'polypeptide(L)'
;MDMLAIDKYIKVPNSYIKATAILIMVFCLNACAGKTVYLFNTGYSQDAINQVSEQLVLLGYKVEAVDAEIPPEFTDTAIATHPVFSAPNDLTLIEDILSKATFPLPKYYQFAQGNHFYGVDNIGLYLRNGEQTKMPPVMSEKSCKKDGKEIDATFEFFKTGDVRIELEIYINREFVQGTNQVFSGKYKLIKDSIQFEFPKFNTDYLSIREVTVQTHFGERQADHLVFHSKQNNTLIENCLFEAIYD
;
A
#
# COMPACT_ATOMS: atom_id res chain seq x y z
N MET A 1 64.39 22.48 21.52
CA MET A 1 62.96 22.26 21.22
C MET A 1 62.88 21.01 20.39
N ASP A 2 62.67 19.88 21.07
CA ASP A 2 62.43 18.58 20.46
C ASP A 2 61.06 18.56 19.80
N MET A 3 60.98 18.05 18.57
CA MET A 3 59.72 17.58 18.00
C MET A 3 59.98 16.22 17.35
N LEU A 4 59.35 15.22 17.95
CA LEU A 4 59.36 13.80 17.61
C LEU A 4 58.89 13.56 16.17
N ALA A 5 59.68 12.84 15.38
CA ALA A 5 59.22 12.17 14.18
C ALA A 5 59.24 10.65 14.43
N ILE A 6 58.09 10.10 14.82
CA ILE A 6 57.86 8.65 14.81
C ILE A 6 57.21 8.33 13.46
N ASP A 7 58.03 7.96 12.48
CA ASP A 7 57.55 7.40 11.23
C ASP A 7 57.88 5.90 11.21
N LYS A 8 57.08 5.12 11.95
CA LYS A 8 57.10 3.65 11.86
C LYS A 8 56.36 3.23 10.60
N TYR A 9 57.11 3.13 9.49
CA TYR A 9 56.65 2.43 8.29
C TYR A 9 56.45 0.94 8.62
N ILE A 10 55.20 0.54 8.88
CA ILE A 10 54.81 -0.86 8.92
C ILE A 10 54.87 -1.38 7.47
N LYS A 11 55.98 -2.05 7.12
CA LYS A 11 56.07 -2.84 5.88
C LYS A 11 55.13 -4.02 6.00
N VAL A 12 53.89 -3.86 5.52
CA VAL A 12 52.95 -4.97 5.36
C VAL A 12 53.52 -5.89 4.26
N PRO A 13 53.79 -7.17 4.55
CA PRO A 13 54.40 -8.06 3.57
C PRO A 13 53.46 -8.25 2.37
N ASN A 14 54.02 -8.29 1.16
CA ASN A 14 53.27 -8.32 -0.11
C ASN A 14 52.33 -9.54 -0.25
N SER A 15 52.52 -10.58 0.56
CA SER A 15 51.62 -11.74 0.67
C SER A 15 50.29 -11.41 1.34
N TYR A 16 50.27 -10.49 2.31
CA TYR A 16 49.04 -10.08 3.00
C TYR A 16 48.19 -9.18 2.10
N ILE A 17 48.80 -8.29 1.30
CA ILE A 17 48.09 -7.43 0.35
C ILE A 17 47.33 -8.28 -0.68
N LYS A 18 47.96 -9.36 -1.18
CA LYS A 18 47.31 -10.31 -2.09
C LYS A 18 46.17 -11.09 -1.43
N ALA A 19 46.36 -11.55 -0.19
CA ALA A 19 45.32 -12.25 0.56
C ALA A 19 44.11 -11.35 0.86
N THR A 20 44.35 -10.10 1.24
CA THR A 20 43.29 -9.11 1.51
C THR A 20 42.54 -8.74 0.22
N ALA A 21 43.24 -8.59 -0.92
CA ALA A 21 42.61 -8.32 -2.20
C ALA A 21 41.71 -9.48 -2.68
N ILE A 22 42.15 -10.73 -2.48
CA ILE A 22 41.35 -11.92 -2.80
C ILE A 22 40.12 -12.01 -1.88
N LEU A 23 40.27 -11.73 -0.58
CA LEU A 23 39.15 -11.74 0.36
C LEU A 23 38.10 -10.68 -0.02
N ILE A 24 38.53 -9.45 -0.33
CA ILE A 24 37.64 -8.37 -0.77
C ILE A 24 36.92 -8.74 -2.08
N MET A 25 37.64 -9.33 -3.04
CA MET A 25 37.05 -9.77 -4.31
C MET A 25 36.00 -10.90 -4.11
N VAL A 26 36.24 -11.84 -3.20
CA VAL A 26 35.27 -12.90 -2.83
C VAL A 26 34.04 -12.32 -2.12
N PHE A 27 34.20 -11.29 -1.28
CA PHE A 27 33.07 -10.59 -0.67
C PHE A 27 32.26 -9.80 -1.72
N CYS A 28 32.90 -9.17 -2.70
CA CYS A 28 32.22 -8.44 -3.77
C CYS A 28 31.45 -9.35 -4.74
N LEU A 29 31.87 -10.60 -4.96
CA LEU A 29 31.20 -11.53 -5.88
C LEU A 29 29.86 -12.08 -5.34
N ASN A 30 29.67 -12.10 -4.01
CA ASN A 30 28.42 -12.57 -3.40
C ASN A 30 27.33 -11.49 -3.33
N ALA A 31 27.65 -10.22 -3.61
CA ALA A 31 26.70 -9.12 -3.49
C ALA A 31 25.76 -8.95 -4.71
N CYS A 32 25.95 -9.70 -5.80
CA CYS A 32 25.23 -9.51 -7.07
C CYS A 32 24.15 -10.56 -7.40
N ALA A 33 23.91 -11.55 -6.54
CA ALA A 33 22.91 -12.61 -6.77
C ALA A 33 21.77 -12.58 -5.74
N GLY A 34 21.23 -11.40 -5.46
CA GLY A 34 20.16 -11.22 -4.48
C GLY A 34 18.80 -11.64 -5.03
N LYS A 35 18.05 -12.44 -4.27
CA LYS A 35 16.66 -12.79 -4.55
C LYS A 35 15.77 -11.56 -4.35
N THR A 36 14.81 -11.35 -5.25
CA THR A 36 13.91 -10.20 -5.17
C THR A 36 12.52 -10.63 -4.73
N VAL A 37 11.98 -9.97 -3.71
CA VAL A 37 10.59 -10.08 -3.28
C VAL A 37 9.83 -8.87 -3.81
N TYR A 38 8.90 -9.11 -4.73
CA TYR A 38 7.96 -8.11 -5.22
C TYR A 38 6.74 -8.09 -4.28
N LEU A 39 6.60 -7.03 -3.50
CA LEU A 39 5.57 -6.92 -2.46
C LEU A 39 4.40 -6.08 -2.97
N PHE A 40 3.23 -6.73 -3.07
CA PHE A 40 1.96 -6.10 -3.38
C PHE A 40 1.18 -5.93 -2.09
N ASN A 41 0.70 -4.71 -1.83
CA ASN A 41 -0.10 -4.39 -0.65
C ASN A 41 -1.46 -3.82 -1.06
N THR A 42 -2.53 -4.34 -0.47
CA THR A 42 -3.86 -3.74 -0.51
C THR A 42 -4.47 -3.79 0.88
N GLY A 43 -4.64 -2.63 1.51
CA GLY A 43 -5.37 -2.47 2.77
C GLY A 43 -4.56 -2.68 4.06
N TYR A 44 -3.29 -3.08 4.00
CA TYR A 44 -2.42 -3.02 5.18
C TYR A 44 -1.76 -1.65 5.32
N SER A 45 -1.53 -1.23 6.57
CA SER A 45 -0.83 0.02 6.88
C SER A 45 0.63 -0.04 6.44
N GLN A 46 1.21 1.11 6.14
CA GLN A 46 2.62 1.19 5.76
C GLN A 46 3.55 0.65 6.84
N ASP A 47 3.22 0.84 8.12
CA ASP A 47 4.01 0.30 9.23
C ASP A 47 4.05 -1.23 9.24
N ALA A 48 2.90 -1.89 9.00
CA ALA A 48 2.83 -3.35 8.92
C ALA A 48 3.65 -3.87 7.72
N ILE A 49 3.58 -3.19 6.58
CA ILE A 49 4.38 -3.53 5.39
C ILE A 49 5.88 -3.29 5.63
N ASN A 50 6.24 -2.20 6.32
CA ASN A 50 7.63 -1.89 6.63
C ASN A 50 8.23 -2.95 7.55
N GLN A 51 7.49 -3.41 8.57
CA GLN A 51 7.96 -4.49 9.46
C GLN A 51 8.30 -5.76 8.68
N VAL A 52 7.44 -6.19 7.75
CA VAL A 52 7.72 -7.36 6.88
C VAL A 52 8.92 -7.09 5.98
N SER A 53 8.96 -5.93 5.34
CA SER A 53 10.02 -5.54 4.40
C SER A 53 11.40 -5.49 5.06
N GLU A 54 11.49 -4.93 6.26
CA GLU A 54 12.73 -4.85 7.04
C GLU A 54 13.27 -6.24 7.41
N GLN A 55 12.39 -7.16 7.83
CA GLN A 55 12.80 -8.54 8.14
C GLN A 55 13.32 -9.28 6.89
N LEU A 56 12.68 -9.08 5.74
CA LEU A 56 13.14 -9.65 4.47
C LEU A 56 14.51 -9.07 4.07
N VAL A 57 14.71 -7.76 4.20
CA VAL A 57 16.00 -7.12 3.92
C VAL A 57 17.11 -7.65 4.84
N LEU A 58 16.81 -7.88 6.13
CA LEU A 58 17.77 -8.47 7.07
C LEU A 58 18.20 -9.90 6.69
N LEU A 59 17.35 -10.65 5.99
CA LEU A 59 17.68 -11.97 5.44
C LEU A 59 18.39 -11.90 4.08
N GLY A 60 18.68 -10.71 3.56
CA GLY A 60 19.40 -10.50 2.31
C GLY A 60 18.51 -10.46 1.06
N TYR A 61 17.19 -10.39 1.21
CA TYR A 61 16.29 -10.16 0.08
C TYR A 61 16.31 -8.70 -0.36
N LYS A 62 16.20 -8.46 -1.68
CA LYS A 62 15.79 -7.16 -2.21
C LYS A 62 14.27 -7.09 -2.16
N VAL A 63 13.68 -6.06 -1.54
CA VAL A 63 12.23 -5.87 -1.50
C VAL A 63 11.84 -4.72 -2.41
N GLU A 64 10.94 -4.97 -3.35
CA GLU A 64 10.38 -3.96 -4.26
C GLU A 64 8.88 -3.86 -4.04
N ALA A 65 8.40 -2.71 -3.57
CA ALA A 65 6.97 -2.44 -3.49
C ALA A 65 6.40 -2.29 -4.91
N VAL A 66 5.32 -3.02 -5.21
CA VAL A 66 4.67 -2.98 -6.51
C VAL A 66 3.32 -2.28 -6.40
N ASP A 67 3.16 -1.23 -7.19
CA ASP A 67 1.89 -0.51 -7.32
C ASP A 67 1.03 -1.13 -8.44
N ALA A 68 0.52 -2.33 -8.19
CA ALA A 68 -0.38 -3.02 -9.10
C ALA A 68 -1.47 -3.78 -8.32
N GLU A 69 -2.53 -4.17 -9.01
CA GLU A 69 -3.64 -4.90 -8.40
C GLU A 69 -3.27 -6.35 -8.09
N ILE A 70 -3.71 -6.83 -6.94
CA ILE A 70 -3.60 -8.24 -6.56
C ILE A 70 -4.71 -9.00 -7.31
N PRO A 71 -4.37 -10.03 -8.11
CA PRO A 71 -5.37 -10.80 -8.86
C PRO A 71 -6.51 -11.34 -7.97
N PRO A 72 -7.76 -11.35 -8.44
CA PRO A 72 -8.91 -11.74 -7.63
C PRO A 72 -8.86 -13.22 -7.18
N GLU A 73 -8.19 -14.08 -7.93
CA GLU A 73 -8.02 -15.50 -7.61
C GLU A 73 -7.00 -15.76 -6.47
N PHE A 74 -6.24 -14.74 -6.08
CA PHE A 74 -5.28 -14.82 -4.98
C PHE A 74 -6.02 -14.69 -3.65
N THR A 75 -5.58 -15.47 -2.67
CA THR A 75 -6.03 -15.34 -1.28
C THR A 75 -5.45 -14.08 -0.65
N ASP A 76 -5.98 -13.72 0.52
CA ASP A 76 -5.55 -12.55 1.28
C ASP A 76 -4.05 -12.49 1.54
N THR A 77 -3.43 -13.64 1.78
CA THR A 77 -1.98 -13.77 1.76
C THR A 77 -1.61 -14.83 0.76
N ALA A 78 -0.73 -14.48 -0.17
CA ALA A 78 -0.29 -15.39 -1.21
C ALA A 78 1.19 -15.19 -1.53
N ILE A 79 1.86 -16.30 -1.76
CA ILE A 79 3.24 -16.32 -2.26
C ILE A 79 3.21 -16.96 -3.64
N ALA A 80 3.70 -16.25 -4.64
CA ALA A 80 3.84 -16.76 -6.00
C ALA A 80 5.31 -16.89 -6.39
N THR A 81 5.62 -18.00 -7.07
CA THR A 81 6.98 -18.24 -7.58
C THR A 81 6.96 -18.76 -9.02
N HIS A 82 8.14 -18.76 -9.64
CA HIS A 82 8.35 -19.50 -10.87
C HIS A 82 8.21 -21.03 -10.64
N PRO A 83 7.75 -21.83 -11.61
CA PRO A 83 7.56 -23.28 -11.46
C PRO A 83 8.84 -24.05 -11.14
N VAL A 84 9.99 -23.56 -11.61
CA VAL A 84 11.32 -24.14 -11.30
C VAL A 84 12.03 -23.45 -10.14
N PHE A 85 11.29 -22.77 -9.25
CA PHE A 85 11.84 -22.12 -8.07
C PHE A 85 12.70 -23.09 -7.25
N SER A 86 13.94 -22.71 -6.99
CA SER A 86 15.01 -23.63 -6.58
C SER A 86 15.27 -23.64 -5.07
N ALA A 87 14.60 -22.77 -4.29
CA ALA A 87 14.92 -22.52 -2.89
C ALA A 87 13.70 -22.63 -1.94
N PRO A 88 13.09 -23.81 -1.79
CA PRO A 88 11.86 -23.98 -0.99
C PRO A 88 11.98 -23.53 0.47
N ASN A 89 13.18 -23.58 1.07
CA ASN A 89 13.41 -23.08 2.43
C ASN A 89 13.13 -21.58 2.59
N ASP A 90 13.28 -20.79 1.52
CA ASP A 90 12.95 -19.37 1.53
C ASP A 90 11.47 -19.15 1.82
N LEU A 91 10.61 -20.01 1.28
CA LEU A 91 9.17 -19.90 1.44
C LEU A 91 8.77 -20.04 2.90
N THR A 92 9.40 -20.97 3.62
CA THR A 92 9.20 -21.17 5.06
C THR A 92 9.73 -19.99 5.87
N LEU A 93 10.86 -19.38 5.47
CA LEU A 93 11.37 -18.17 6.13
C LEU A 93 10.41 -16.98 5.96
N ILE A 94 9.84 -16.82 4.76
CA ILE A 94 8.87 -15.77 4.48
C ILE A 94 7.57 -16.04 5.26
N GLU A 95 7.09 -17.28 5.29
CA GLU A 95 5.95 -17.68 6.14
C GLU A 95 6.15 -17.33 7.61
N ASP A 96 7.33 -17.62 8.17
CA ASP A 96 7.67 -17.29 9.55
C ASP A 96 7.64 -15.78 9.82
N ILE A 97 8.13 -14.97 8.87
CA ILE A 97 8.08 -13.51 8.95
C ILE A 97 6.62 -13.03 8.97
N LEU A 98 5.80 -13.52 8.03
CA LEU A 98 4.39 -13.17 7.92
C LEU A 98 3.62 -13.55 9.18
N SER A 99 3.85 -14.76 9.69
CA SER A 99 3.19 -15.25 10.91
C SER A 99 3.56 -14.40 12.14
N LYS A 100 4.83 -14.04 12.31
CA LYS A 100 5.29 -13.14 13.40
C LYS A 100 4.68 -11.75 13.29
N ALA A 101 4.48 -11.27 12.06
CA ALA A 101 3.81 -10.01 11.77
C ALA A 101 2.28 -10.13 11.73
N THR A 102 1.71 -11.24 12.21
CA THR A 102 0.27 -11.49 12.34
C THR A 102 -0.52 -11.49 11.02
N PHE A 103 0.15 -11.73 9.89
CA PHE A 103 -0.51 -11.96 8.60
C PHE A 103 -1.10 -13.38 8.54
N PRO A 104 -2.21 -13.58 7.80
CA PRO A 104 -2.71 -14.92 7.50
C PRO A 104 -1.65 -15.82 6.86
N LEU A 105 -1.80 -17.13 7.02
CA LEU A 105 -0.90 -18.09 6.35
C LEU A 105 -1.05 -17.95 4.82
N PRO A 106 0.07 -17.90 4.08
CA PRO A 106 0.03 -17.74 2.64
C PRO A 106 -0.48 -19.00 1.95
N LYS A 107 -1.21 -18.82 0.85
CA LYS A 107 -1.39 -19.87 -0.14
C LYS A 107 -0.33 -19.73 -1.22
N TYR A 108 0.17 -20.86 -1.70
CA TYR A 108 1.20 -20.91 -2.73
C TYR A 108 0.62 -20.98 -4.14
N TYR A 109 1.20 -20.21 -5.04
CA TYR A 109 0.88 -20.18 -6.46
C TYR A 109 2.16 -20.36 -7.27
N GLN A 110 2.07 -21.12 -8.37
CA GLN A 110 3.17 -21.26 -9.33
C GLN A 110 2.68 -20.78 -10.68
N PHE A 111 3.41 -19.85 -11.30
CA PHE A 111 3.02 -19.31 -12.60
C PHE A 111 3.75 -19.99 -13.73
N ALA A 112 3.09 -20.95 -14.37
CA ALA A 112 3.59 -21.63 -15.57
C ALA A 112 2.93 -21.08 -16.85
N GLN A 113 2.90 -19.77 -17.10
CA GLN A 113 2.58 -19.22 -18.45
C GLN A 113 2.69 -17.69 -18.53
N GLY A 114 3.39 -17.20 -19.55
CA GLY A 114 3.19 -15.88 -20.18
C GLY A 114 3.61 -14.61 -19.43
N ASN A 115 3.64 -14.61 -18.10
CA ASN A 115 4.00 -13.41 -17.31
C ASN A 115 5.51 -13.39 -17.00
N HIS A 116 6.24 -12.57 -17.75
CA HIS A 116 7.70 -12.38 -17.69
C HIS A 116 8.26 -11.80 -16.38
N PHE A 117 7.43 -11.59 -15.35
CA PHE A 117 7.83 -10.90 -14.12
C PHE A 117 8.57 -11.81 -13.11
N TYR A 118 8.46 -13.13 -13.24
CA TYR A 118 9.06 -14.06 -12.30
C TYR A 118 10.27 -14.78 -12.91
N GLY A 119 11.46 -14.21 -12.71
CA GLY A 119 12.71 -14.96 -12.84
C GLY A 119 12.76 -16.12 -11.81
N VAL A 120 13.68 -17.06 -12.02
CA VAL A 120 13.81 -18.27 -11.17
C VAL A 120 14.02 -17.94 -9.69
N ASP A 121 14.56 -16.75 -9.39
CA ASP A 121 14.90 -16.28 -8.05
C ASP A 121 13.99 -15.13 -7.54
N ASN A 122 12.86 -14.89 -8.22
CA ASN A 122 11.90 -13.86 -7.85
C ASN A 122 10.70 -14.48 -7.11
N ILE A 123 10.24 -13.77 -6.08
CA ILE A 123 9.09 -14.17 -5.27
C ILE A 123 8.07 -13.02 -5.31
N GLY A 124 6.84 -13.32 -5.69
CA GLY A 124 5.71 -12.41 -5.54
C GLY A 124 5.07 -12.60 -4.17
N LEU A 125 5.06 -11.56 -3.35
CA LEU A 125 4.40 -11.56 -2.05
C LEU A 125 3.18 -10.64 -2.11
N TYR A 126 2.00 -11.24 -1.96
CA TYR A 126 0.73 -10.55 -2.11
C TYR A 126 0.01 -10.49 -0.77
N LEU A 127 -0.21 -9.28 -0.28
CA LEU A 127 -0.80 -8.99 1.03
C LEU A 127 -2.05 -8.14 0.84
N ARG A 128 -3.20 -8.78 0.89
CA ARG A 128 -4.53 -8.17 0.91
C ARG A 128 -5.13 -8.31 2.30
N ASN A 129 -5.52 -7.20 2.90
CA ASN A 129 -6.12 -7.18 4.24
C ASN A 129 -7.62 -7.54 4.16
N GLY A 130 -7.93 -8.83 4.12
CA GLY A 130 -9.32 -9.31 4.15
C GLY A 130 -10.16 -8.94 2.92
N GLU A 131 -11.48 -8.85 3.13
CA GLU A 131 -12.49 -8.44 2.14
C GLU A 131 -12.42 -6.94 1.73
N GLN A 132 -11.25 -6.30 1.85
CA GLN A 132 -11.05 -4.98 1.26
C GLN A 132 -11.06 -5.12 -0.27
N THR A 133 -12.24 -4.90 -0.85
CA THR A 133 -12.38 -4.53 -2.26
C THR A 133 -11.72 -3.17 -2.51
N LYS A 134 -11.41 -2.88 -3.78
CA LYS A 134 -10.76 -1.63 -4.14
C LYS A 134 -11.80 -0.50 -4.06
N MET A 135 -11.52 0.53 -3.26
CA MET A 135 -12.25 1.79 -3.37
C MET A 135 -11.84 2.52 -4.65
N PRO A 136 -12.75 3.25 -5.32
CA PRO A 136 -12.36 4.22 -6.33
C PRO A 136 -11.36 5.21 -5.71
N PRO A 137 -10.31 5.63 -6.44
CA PRO A 137 -9.29 6.52 -5.89
C PRO A 137 -9.87 7.86 -5.44
N VAL A 138 -10.94 8.31 -6.10
CA VAL A 138 -11.64 9.56 -5.80
C VAL A 138 -13.15 9.33 -5.87
N MET A 139 -13.89 9.87 -4.91
CA MET A 139 -15.35 10.04 -4.99
C MET A 139 -15.70 11.50 -4.73
N SER A 140 -16.47 12.11 -5.62
CA SER A 140 -16.95 13.49 -5.44
C SER A 140 -18.41 13.48 -5.03
N GLU A 141 -18.83 14.50 -4.32
CA GLU A 141 -20.22 14.74 -4.00
C GLU A 141 -21.06 14.93 -5.28
N LYS A 142 -22.34 14.62 -5.20
CA LYS A 142 -23.31 14.97 -6.25
C LYS A 142 -24.28 16.04 -5.83
N SER A 143 -24.63 16.03 -4.55
CA SER A 143 -25.51 17.01 -3.97
C SER A 143 -25.29 17.03 -2.47
N CYS A 144 -24.72 18.13 -1.99
CA CYS A 144 -24.50 18.34 -0.57
C CYS A 144 -24.89 19.78 -0.22
N LYS A 145 -25.96 19.90 0.59
CA LYS A 145 -26.44 21.19 1.07
C LYS A 145 -26.77 21.09 2.55
N LYS A 146 -26.24 22.03 3.33
CA LYS A 146 -26.53 22.13 4.76
C LYS A 146 -26.71 23.58 5.18
N ASP A 147 -27.82 23.87 5.86
CA ASP A 147 -28.14 25.20 6.38
C ASP A 147 -28.02 26.34 5.33
N GLY A 148 -28.48 26.07 4.10
CA GLY A 148 -28.43 27.02 2.99
C GLY A 148 -27.06 27.19 2.33
N LYS A 149 -26.06 26.40 2.74
CA LYS A 149 -24.72 26.37 2.15
C LYS A 149 -24.60 25.19 1.22
N GLU A 150 -24.01 25.43 0.05
CA GLU A 150 -23.55 24.38 -0.86
C GLU A 150 -22.16 23.91 -0.40
N ILE A 151 -21.93 22.61 -0.43
CA ILE A 151 -20.66 22.01 0.00
C ILE A 151 -20.17 21.17 -1.16
N ASP A 152 -18.99 21.49 -1.66
CA ASP A 152 -18.23 20.60 -2.54
C ASP A 152 -17.37 19.73 -1.62
N ALA A 153 -17.41 18.41 -1.83
CA ALA A 153 -16.73 17.47 -0.97
C ALA A 153 -16.16 16.34 -1.80
N THR A 154 -14.85 16.11 -1.67
CA THR A 154 -14.17 15.05 -2.40
C THR A 154 -13.43 14.14 -1.43
N PHE A 155 -13.70 12.83 -1.53
CA PHE A 155 -12.89 11.80 -0.89
C PHE A 155 -11.76 11.35 -1.81
N GLU A 156 -10.58 11.18 -1.24
CA GLU A 156 -9.43 10.52 -1.86
C GLU A 156 -9.07 9.27 -1.05
N PHE A 157 -9.13 8.10 -1.68
CA PHE A 157 -8.88 6.80 -1.05
C PHE A 157 -7.52 6.25 -1.49
N PHE A 158 -6.72 5.83 -0.52
CA PHE A 158 -5.40 5.27 -0.76
C PHE A 158 -5.40 3.76 -0.53
N LYS A 159 -4.62 3.02 -1.33
CA LYS A 159 -4.46 1.56 -1.21
C LYS A 159 -3.94 1.10 0.17
N THR A 160 -3.35 2.00 0.96
CA THR A 160 -2.85 1.78 2.32
C THR A 160 -3.96 1.76 3.39
N GLY A 161 -5.21 2.00 3.00
CA GLY A 161 -6.33 2.20 3.92
C GLY A 161 -6.41 3.61 4.50
N ASP A 162 -5.61 4.55 3.99
CA ASP A 162 -5.74 5.97 4.29
C ASP A 162 -6.87 6.60 3.48
N VAL A 163 -7.55 7.59 4.04
CA VAL A 163 -8.53 8.41 3.34
C VAL A 163 -8.31 9.88 3.67
N ARG A 164 -8.51 10.73 2.67
CA ARG A 164 -8.60 12.18 2.84
C ARG A 164 -9.98 12.64 2.38
N ILE A 165 -10.52 13.65 3.04
CA ILE A 165 -11.66 14.41 2.54
C ILE A 165 -11.30 15.88 2.50
N GLU A 166 -11.60 16.50 1.37
CA GLU A 166 -11.46 17.94 1.13
C GLU A 166 -12.86 18.53 1.00
N LEU A 167 -13.12 19.62 1.74
CA LEU A 167 -14.40 20.32 1.75
C LEU A 167 -14.22 21.78 1.34
N GLU A 168 -15.09 22.26 0.46
CA GLU A 168 -15.20 23.68 0.09
C GLU A 168 -16.65 24.15 0.31
N ILE A 169 -16.83 25.36 0.83
CA ILE A 169 -18.17 25.89 1.16
C ILE A 169 -18.52 27.04 0.22
N TYR A 170 -19.73 26.98 -0.32
CA TYR A 170 -20.31 27.98 -1.21
C TYR A 170 -21.58 28.58 -0.61
N ILE A 171 -21.73 29.89 -0.74
CA ILE A 171 -22.94 30.64 -0.38
C ILE A 171 -23.38 31.40 -1.62
N ASN A 172 -24.62 31.21 -2.07
CA ASN A 172 -25.13 31.81 -3.32
C ASN A 172 -24.22 31.53 -4.54
N ARG A 173 -23.64 30.31 -4.60
CA ARG A 173 -22.67 29.87 -5.62
C ARG A 173 -21.33 30.63 -5.62
N GLU A 174 -21.06 31.41 -4.59
CA GLU A 174 -19.76 32.04 -4.39
C GLU A 174 -18.96 31.27 -3.35
N PHE A 175 -17.72 30.95 -3.71
CA PHE A 175 -16.78 30.28 -2.82
C PHE A 175 -16.48 31.16 -1.61
N VAL A 176 -16.60 30.61 -0.41
CA VAL A 176 -16.29 31.31 0.82
C VAL A 176 -14.81 31.11 1.15
N GLN A 177 -13.99 32.11 0.82
CA GLN A 177 -12.54 32.04 1.04
C GLN A 177 -12.18 31.72 2.49
N GLY A 178 -11.20 30.82 2.69
CA GLY A 178 -10.72 30.41 4.01
C GLY A 178 -11.58 29.36 4.69
N THR A 179 -12.58 28.79 4.01
CA THR A 179 -13.41 27.71 4.55
C THR A 179 -12.98 26.31 4.12
N ASN A 180 -11.93 26.19 3.31
CA ASN A 180 -11.38 24.91 2.88
C ASN A 180 -10.91 24.10 4.07
N GLN A 181 -11.43 22.88 4.19
CA GLN A 181 -11.11 21.98 5.29
C GLN A 181 -10.67 20.64 4.73
N VAL A 182 -9.51 20.19 5.20
CA VAL A 182 -8.97 18.87 4.89
C VAL A 182 -8.99 18.03 6.15
N PHE A 183 -9.52 16.82 6.03
CA PHE A 183 -9.49 15.83 7.11
C PHE A 183 -8.84 14.57 6.60
N SER A 184 -7.93 14.02 7.39
CA SER A 184 -7.30 12.73 7.14
C SER A 184 -7.79 11.72 8.15
N GLY A 185 -7.97 10.49 7.69
CA GLY A 185 -8.42 9.37 8.50
C GLY A 185 -8.00 8.05 7.91
N LYS A 186 -8.55 6.98 8.47
CA LYS A 186 -8.44 5.62 7.95
C LYS A 186 -9.81 5.15 7.47
N TYR A 187 -9.81 4.22 6.52
CA TYR A 187 -11.01 3.52 6.14
C TYR A 187 -10.79 2.01 6.15
N LYS A 188 -11.87 1.28 6.40
CA LYS A 188 -11.91 -0.16 6.24
C LYS A 188 -13.12 -0.52 5.38
N LEU A 189 -12.86 -1.15 4.24
CA LEU A 189 -13.90 -1.71 3.40
C LEU A 189 -14.12 -3.18 3.76
N ILE A 190 -15.38 -3.58 3.90
CA ILE A 190 -15.80 -4.95 4.17
C ILE A 190 -16.98 -5.23 3.24
N LYS A 191 -16.73 -5.90 2.12
CA LYS A 191 -17.72 -6.05 1.03
C LYS A 191 -18.22 -4.68 0.58
N ASP A 192 -19.54 -4.49 0.62
CA ASP A 192 -20.22 -3.27 0.20
C ASP A 192 -20.44 -2.31 1.38
N SER A 193 -19.60 -2.39 2.41
CA SER A 193 -19.69 -1.57 3.62
C SER A 193 -18.35 -0.95 3.97
N ILE A 194 -18.32 0.38 4.09
CA ILE A 194 -17.14 1.14 4.48
C ILE A 194 -17.30 1.69 5.89
N GLN A 195 -16.25 1.57 6.69
CA GLN A 195 -16.14 2.24 7.97
C GLN A 195 -15.05 3.30 7.88
N PHE A 196 -15.37 4.51 8.32
CA PHE A 196 -14.41 5.58 8.42
C PHE A 196 -14.00 5.85 9.86
N GLU A 197 -12.70 6.06 10.06
CA GLU A 197 -12.12 6.50 11.30
C GLU A 197 -11.39 7.82 11.09
N PHE A 198 -12.10 8.92 11.31
CA PHE A 198 -11.52 10.25 11.33
C PHE A 198 -11.44 10.76 12.78
N PRO A 199 -10.38 11.48 13.17
CA PRO A 199 -10.26 12.04 14.52
C PRO A 199 -11.40 12.99 14.89
N LYS A 200 -12.00 13.68 13.89
CA LYS A 200 -13.02 14.71 14.10
C LYS A 200 -14.45 14.24 13.93
N PHE A 201 -14.68 13.05 13.37
CA PHE A 201 -16.03 12.54 13.17
C PHE A 201 -16.05 11.02 13.23
N ASN A 202 -17.04 10.50 13.98
CA ASN A 202 -17.26 9.08 14.13
C ASN A 202 -18.38 8.64 13.19
N THR A 203 -18.17 7.54 12.49
CA THR A 203 -19.14 6.95 11.55
C THR A 203 -19.51 5.54 12.00
N ASP A 204 -20.70 5.08 11.64
CA ASP A 204 -20.98 3.65 11.60
C ASP A 204 -20.51 3.07 10.25
N TYR A 205 -20.71 1.77 10.05
CA TYR A 205 -20.57 1.19 8.71
C TYR A 205 -21.59 1.82 7.75
N LEU A 206 -21.07 2.38 6.67
CA LEU A 206 -21.84 2.99 5.58
C LEU A 206 -21.90 2.02 4.41
N SER A 207 -23.06 1.90 3.78
CA SER A 207 -23.20 1.05 2.59
C SER A 207 -22.73 1.79 1.35
N ILE A 208 -21.90 1.10 0.56
CA ILE A 208 -21.61 1.44 -0.83
C ILE A 208 -22.59 0.67 -1.70
N ARG A 209 -23.11 1.32 -2.73
CA ARG A 209 -24.05 0.71 -3.68
C ARG A 209 -23.56 0.92 -5.10
N GLU A 210 -23.35 -0.18 -5.80
CA GLU A 210 -23.14 -0.15 -7.24
C GLU A 210 -24.46 0.23 -7.94
N VAL A 211 -24.38 1.20 -8.85
CA VAL A 211 -25.50 1.74 -9.61
C VAL A 211 -25.08 2.01 -11.04
N THR A 212 -26.05 2.11 -11.94
CA THR A 212 -25.82 2.58 -13.31
C THR A 212 -26.31 4.01 -13.44
N VAL A 213 -25.46 4.89 -13.95
CA VAL A 213 -25.76 6.32 -14.14
C VAL A 213 -25.65 6.72 -15.60
N GLN A 214 -26.48 7.68 -16.01
CA GLN A 214 -26.42 8.25 -17.36
C GLN A 214 -25.35 9.33 -17.42
N THR A 215 -24.42 9.19 -18.36
CA THR A 215 -23.36 10.17 -18.65
C THR A 215 -23.49 10.66 -20.08
N HIS A 216 -22.69 11.68 -20.44
CA HIS A 216 -22.61 12.13 -21.84
C HIS A 216 -22.02 11.06 -22.79
N PHE A 217 -21.39 10.01 -22.25
CA PHE A 217 -20.91 8.84 -22.99
C PHE A 217 -21.87 7.64 -22.93
N GLY A 218 -23.08 7.82 -22.39
CA GLY A 218 -24.05 6.74 -22.18
C GLY A 218 -24.06 6.21 -20.75
N GLU A 219 -24.64 5.02 -20.56
CA GLU A 219 -24.74 4.35 -19.26
C GLU A 219 -23.36 3.89 -18.78
N ARG A 220 -23.01 4.26 -17.55
CA ARG A 220 -21.76 3.88 -16.88
C ARG A 220 -22.06 3.27 -15.52
N GLN A 221 -21.22 2.34 -15.08
CA GLN A 221 -21.26 1.88 -13.70
C GLN A 221 -20.71 2.98 -12.78
N ALA A 222 -21.26 3.06 -11.59
CA ALA A 222 -20.84 3.99 -10.57
C ALA A 222 -21.07 3.41 -9.19
N ASP A 223 -20.30 3.89 -8.21
CA ASP A 223 -20.53 3.60 -6.81
C ASP A 223 -21.14 4.80 -6.11
N HIS A 224 -22.20 4.56 -5.34
CA HIS A 224 -22.85 5.54 -4.48
C HIS A 224 -22.52 5.27 -3.02
N LEU A 225 -22.13 6.33 -2.31
CA LEU A 225 -21.89 6.32 -0.88
C LEU A 225 -22.66 7.48 -0.25
N VAL A 226 -23.52 7.19 0.72
CA VAL A 226 -24.20 8.23 1.51
C VAL A 226 -23.52 8.32 2.87
N PHE A 227 -23.05 9.52 3.21
CA PHE A 227 -22.31 9.73 4.44
C PHE A 227 -23.24 9.91 5.65
N HIS A 228 -23.03 9.10 6.69
CA HIS A 228 -23.76 9.22 7.96
C HIS A 228 -22.81 9.23 9.17
N SER A 229 -22.87 10.28 9.98
CA SER A 229 -22.11 10.40 11.24
C SER A 229 -22.97 10.08 12.45
N LYS A 230 -22.39 9.40 13.43
CA LYS A 230 -23.02 9.16 14.74
C LYS A 230 -23.43 10.43 15.47
N GLN A 231 -22.70 11.51 15.27
CA GLN A 231 -22.92 12.79 15.96
C GLN A 231 -23.82 13.74 15.16
N ASN A 232 -24.34 13.32 14.00
CA ASN A 232 -25.32 14.02 13.16
C ASN A 232 -25.05 15.52 12.93
N ASN A 233 -23.77 15.92 12.93
CA ASN A 233 -23.37 17.33 12.91
C ASN A 233 -22.15 17.62 12.02
N THR A 234 -21.77 16.70 11.14
CA THR A 234 -20.75 17.00 10.13
C THR A 234 -21.35 17.87 9.02
N LEU A 235 -20.54 18.63 8.29
CA LEU A 235 -21.02 19.44 7.17
C LEU A 235 -21.58 18.55 6.04
N ILE A 236 -21.02 17.35 5.87
CA ILE A 236 -21.34 16.38 4.82
C ILE A 236 -22.38 15.32 5.24
N GLU A 237 -23.10 15.54 6.34
CA GLU A 237 -24.11 14.61 6.82
C GLU A 237 -25.23 14.43 5.77
N ASN A 238 -25.55 13.17 5.44
CA ASN A 238 -26.49 12.76 4.40
C ASN A 238 -26.10 13.16 2.97
N CYS A 239 -24.85 13.53 2.73
CA CYS A 239 -24.39 13.86 1.38
C CYS A 239 -24.12 12.57 0.57
N LEU A 240 -24.52 12.60 -0.70
CA LEU A 240 -24.27 11.53 -1.66
C LEU A 240 -22.94 11.80 -2.38
N PHE A 241 -22.06 10.81 -2.33
CA PHE A 241 -20.81 10.74 -3.06
C PHE A 241 -20.92 9.70 -4.17
N GLU A 242 -20.29 9.98 -5.30
CA GLU A 242 -20.29 9.13 -6.48
C GLU A 242 -18.88 9.02 -7.09
N ALA A 243 -18.50 7.82 -7.48
CA ALA A 243 -17.43 7.58 -8.43
C ALA A 243 -18.02 6.89 -9.66
N ILE A 244 -17.73 7.42 -10.85
CA ILE A 244 -18.15 6.84 -12.13
C ILE A 244 -16.96 6.11 -12.73
N TYR A 245 -17.21 4.90 -13.25
CA TYR A 245 -16.21 4.08 -13.93
C TYR A 245 -16.32 4.20 -15.45
N ASP A 246 -15.17 4.19 -16.12
CA ASP A 246 -15.06 4.22 -17.60
C ASP A 246 -15.31 2.86 -18.27
#